data_AF-A0A0C2XX10-F1
#
_entry.id   AF-A0A0C2XX10-F1
#
_cell.length_a   1.000
_cell.length_b   1.000
_cell.length_c   1.000
_cell.angle_alpha   90.00
_cell.angle_beta   90.00
_cell.angle_gamma   90.00
#
_symmetry.space_group_name_H-M   'P 1'
#
loop_
_entity.id
_entity.type
_entity.pdbx_description
1 polymer ?
#
loop_
_entity_poly.entity_id
_entity_poly.type
_entity_poly.pdbx_seq_one_letter_code
_entity_poly.pdbx_strand_id
1 'polypeptide(L)'
;MSPCPTMCTGAFREGDIMKAKPKHFIPRPEGSGSVGQHPVIVLSCPDSQGYVFVAPMSHCHPQGTPTRSASRYGLPVDPVKGESQVNIGQPKVIHWENLRPNKPHASMGYKEYLALKADIFKCWQQQQQHRSSA
;
A
#
# COMPACT_ATOMS: atom_id res chain seq x y z
N MET A 1 -21.86 15.78 2.96
CA MET A 1 -20.84 15.92 4.02
C MET A 1 -19.72 14.95 3.71
N SER A 2 -18.54 15.43 3.33
CA SER A 2 -17.39 14.56 3.05
C SER A 2 -16.79 14.06 4.36
N PRO A 3 -16.44 12.76 4.51
CA PRO A 3 -15.80 12.28 5.72
C PRO A 3 -14.41 12.92 5.84
N CYS A 4 -14.12 13.52 7.00
CA CYS A 4 -12.77 13.92 7.36
C CYS A 4 -11.91 12.66 7.54
N PRO A 5 -10.63 12.68 7.13
CA PRO A 5 -9.71 11.59 7.43
C PRO A 5 -9.60 11.42 8.96
N THR A 6 -9.88 10.21 9.44
CA THR A 6 -9.69 9.84 10.85
C THR A 6 -8.22 10.04 11.20
N MET A 7 -7.94 10.93 12.14
CA MET A 7 -6.58 11.13 12.66
C MET A 7 -6.18 9.89 13.43
N CYS A 8 -5.35 9.04 12.81
CA CYS A 8 -4.70 7.94 13.51
C CYS A 8 -3.72 8.51 14.56
N THR A 9 -3.39 7.73 15.60
CA THR A 9 -2.34 8.06 16.58
C THR A 9 -1.18 8.79 15.90
N GLY A 10 -0.76 9.95 16.41
CA GLY A 10 -0.02 11.01 15.67
C GLY A 10 1.32 10.67 14.99
N ALA A 11 1.70 9.39 14.86
CA ALA A 11 2.88 8.89 14.16
C ALA A 11 2.74 8.83 12.62
N PHE A 12 1.53 8.64 12.07
CA PHE A 12 1.25 8.63 10.62
C PHE A 12 -0.26 8.72 10.35
N ARG A 13 -0.63 8.91 9.08
CA ARG A 13 -2.02 9.04 8.61
C ARG A 13 -2.29 8.16 7.40
N GLU A 14 -3.57 7.91 7.13
CA GLU A 14 -4.01 7.33 5.86
C GLU A 14 -3.52 8.17 4.67
N GLY A 15 -3.01 7.50 3.64
CA GLY A 15 -2.37 8.12 2.48
C GLY A 15 -0.88 8.40 2.65
N ASP A 16 -0.32 8.29 3.86
CA ASP A 16 1.12 8.44 4.06
C ASP A 16 1.91 7.37 3.33
N ILE A 17 3.04 7.78 2.76
CA ILE A 17 3.99 6.89 2.11
C ILE A 17 5.11 6.64 3.12
N MET A 18 5.15 5.40 3.61
CA MET A 18 6.10 4.93 4.60
C MET A 18 7.02 3.85 4.00
N LYS A 19 7.94 3.34 4.80
CA LYS A 19 8.81 2.20 4.46
C LYS A 19 8.49 1.01 5.35
N ALA A 20 8.51 -0.18 4.78
CA ALA A 20 8.36 -1.44 5.50
C ALA A 20 9.19 -2.56 4.88
N LYS A 21 9.60 -3.56 5.67
CA LYS A 21 10.24 -4.77 5.13
C LYS A 21 9.17 -5.83 4.82
N PRO A 22 9.14 -6.43 3.61
CA PRO A 22 8.12 -7.41 3.26
C PRO A 22 8.02 -8.62 4.18
N LYS A 23 9.09 -8.97 4.89
CA LYS A 23 9.07 -10.04 5.90
C LYS A 23 8.07 -9.85 7.05
N HIS A 24 7.59 -8.62 7.28
CA HIS A 24 6.63 -8.29 8.33
C HIS A 24 5.19 -8.22 7.83
N PHE A 25 4.96 -8.44 6.54
CA PHE A 25 3.61 -8.47 5.98
C PHE A 25 2.89 -9.77 6.34
N ILE A 26 1.56 -9.68 6.42
CA ILE A 26 0.67 -10.81 6.62
C ILE A 26 -0.28 -10.88 5.41
N PRO A 27 -0.34 -12.03 4.69
CA PRO A 27 0.61 -13.14 4.79
C PRO A 27 2.01 -12.70 4.33
N ARG A 28 3.03 -13.39 4.87
CA ARG A 28 4.43 -13.13 4.51
C ARG A 28 4.68 -13.57 3.07
N PRO A 29 5.17 -12.69 2.18
CA PRO A 29 5.56 -13.09 0.83
C PRO A 29 6.73 -14.08 0.89
N GLU A 30 6.69 -15.08 0.01
CA GLU A 30 7.79 -16.04 -0.16
C GLU A 30 9.09 -15.31 -0.53
N GLY A 31 10.24 -15.83 -0.06
CA GLY A 31 11.55 -15.23 -0.35
C GLY A 31 11.82 -13.86 0.29
N SER A 32 10.90 -13.30 1.08
CA SER A 32 11.02 -11.94 1.66
C SER A 32 12.09 -11.75 2.75
N GLY A 33 12.84 -12.80 3.10
CA GLY A 33 13.78 -12.80 4.24
C GLY A 33 14.91 -11.77 4.11
N SER A 34 15.47 -11.62 2.91
CA SER A 34 16.58 -10.71 2.60
C SER A 34 16.12 -9.39 1.99
N VAL A 35 14.83 -9.24 1.70
CA VAL A 35 14.30 -8.05 1.03
C VAL A 35 14.36 -6.84 1.98
N GLY A 36 14.92 -5.75 1.46
CA GLY A 36 15.09 -4.50 2.18
C GLY A 36 13.77 -3.78 2.49
N GLN A 37 13.88 -2.51 2.83
CA GLN A 37 12.69 -1.67 3.00
C GLN A 37 12.13 -1.23 1.64
N HIS A 38 10.82 -1.40 1.47
CA HIS A 38 10.08 -0.92 0.31
C HIS A 38 9.10 0.17 0.72
N PRO A 39 8.81 1.13 -0.16
CA PRO A 39 7.75 2.08 0.08
C PRO A 39 6.40 1.37 0.15
N VAL A 40 5.53 1.84 1.04
CA VAL A 40 4.16 1.37 1.24
C VAL A 40 3.25 2.57 1.44
N ILE A 41 2.02 2.48 0.94
CA ILE A 41 0.97 3.47 1.21
C ILE A 41 0.11 2.96 2.35
N VAL A 42 -0.13 3.78 3.37
CA VAL A 42 -1.02 3.47 4.49
C VAL A 42 -2.49 3.60 4.06
N LEU A 43 -3.30 2.56 4.30
CA LEU A 43 -4.69 2.49 3.86
C LEU A 43 -5.72 2.54 5.01
N SER A 44 -5.25 2.39 6.25
CA SER A 44 -6.10 2.42 7.44
C SER A 44 -5.38 2.99 8.64
N CYS A 45 -6.14 3.43 9.64
CA CYS A 45 -5.61 3.55 10.99
C CYS A 45 -5.28 2.18 11.61
N PRO A 46 -4.41 2.14 12.63
CA PRO A 46 -4.21 0.95 13.44
C PRO A 46 -5.53 0.49 14.07
N ASP A 47 -5.76 -0.82 14.07
CA ASP A 47 -6.82 -1.43 14.87
C ASP A 47 -6.44 -1.50 16.36
N SER A 48 -7.30 -2.11 17.19
CA SER A 48 -7.06 -2.25 18.64
C SER A 48 -5.83 -3.11 18.99
N GLN A 49 -5.28 -3.84 18.02
CA GLN A 49 -4.08 -4.67 18.15
C GLN A 49 -2.88 -4.04 17.43
N GLY A 50 -3.02 -2.84 16.88
CA GLY A 50 -1.94 -2.12 16.20
C GLY A 50 -1.70 -2.54 14.74
N TYR A 51 -2.59 -3.31 14.12
CA TYR A 51 -2.43 -3.70 12.72
C TYR A 51 -3.02 -2.68 11.76
N VAL A 52 -2.33 -2.52 10.63
CA VAL A 52 -2.62 -1.53 9.60
C VAL A 52 -2.65 -2.21 8.24
N PHE A 53 -3.59 -1.79 7.39
CA PHE A 53 -3.60 -2.16 5.97
C PHE A 53 -2.67 -1.25 5.17
N VAL A 54 -1.86 -1.85 4.31
CA VAL A 54 -0.93 -1.13 3.42
C VAL A 54 -0.97 -1.66 1.99
N ALA A 55 -0.71 -0.77 1.03
CA ALA A 55 -0.43 -1.12 -0.36
C ALA A 55 1.08 -1.02 -0.64
N PRO A 56 1.78 -2.15 -0.88
CA PRO A 56 3.19 -2.11 -1.25
C PRO A 56 3.44 -1.44 -2.60
N MET A 57 4.54 -0.69 -2.69
CA MET A 57 5.05 -0.12 -3.94
C MET A 57 6.45 -0.66 -4.23
N SER A 58 6.69 -1.05 -5.48
CA SER A 58 7.94 -1.66 -5.93
C SER A 58 8.10 -1.52 -7.45
N HIS A 59 9.33 -1.51 -7.95
CA HIS A 59 9.60 -1.68 -9.39
C HIS A 59 9.41 -3.12 -9.84
N CYS A 60 9.55 -4.08 -8.91
CA CYS A 60 9.43 -5.51 -9.17
C CYS A 60 8.45 -6.11 -8.17
N HIS A 61 7.29 -6.55 -8.67
CA HIS A 61 6.35 -7.37 -7.91
C HIS A 61 6.43 -8.83 -8.40
N PRO A 62 6.06 -9.81 -7.55
CA PRO A 62 5.89 -11.18 -8.00
C PRO A 62 4.94 -11.27 -9.19
N GLN A 63 5.20 -12.21 -10.10
CA GLN A 63 4.37 -12.43 -11.29
C GLN A 63 2.90 -12.63 -10.91
N GLY A 64 2.00 -12.03 -11.69
CA GLY A 64 0.55 -12.11 -11.46
C GLY A 64 0.02 -11.18 -10.34
N THR A 65 0.88 -10.42 -9.67
CA THR A 65 0.43 -9.38 -8.73
C THR A 65 -0.32 -8.30 -9.49
N PRO A 66 -1.58 -7.98 -9.14
CA PRO A 66 -2.29 -6.87 -9.74
C PRO A 66 -1.63 -5.55 -9.35
N THR A 67 -1.17 -4.78 -10.33
CA THR A 67 -0.53 -3.48 -10.10
C THR A 67 -1.08 -2.38 -10.99
N ARG A 68 -0.78 -1.14 -10.60
CA ARG A 68 -0.93 0.07 -11.41
C ARG A 68 0.31 0.94 -11.25
N SER A 69 0.64 1.72 -12.28
CA SER A 69 1.74 2.68 -12.23
C SER A 69 1.53 3.68 -11.10
N ALA A 70 2.62 4.01 -10.38
CA ALA A 70 2.60 4.94 -9.27
C ALA A 70 2.22 6.36 -9.71
N SER A 71 2.63 6.76 -10.91
CA SER A 71 2.26 8.04 -11.54
C SER A 71 0.75 8.25 -11.69
N ARG A 72 -0.05 7.17 -11.80
CA ARG A 72 -1.53 7.24 -11.79
C ARG A 72 -2.06 7.89 -10.53
N TYR A 73 -1.33 7.76 -9.43
CA TYR A 73 -1.68 8.29 -8.12
C TYR A 73 -0.83 9.51 -7.74
N GLY A 74 -0.30 10.23 -8.72
CA GLY A 74 0.48 11.46 -8.51
C GLY A 74 1.84 11.24 -7.85
N LEU A 75 2.35 10.01 -7.80
CA LEU A 75 3.66 9.71 -7.25
C LEU A 75 4.76 9.98 -8.29
N PRO A 76 5.91 10.53 -7.88
CA PRO A 76 6.98 10.86 -8.81
C PRO A 76 7.62 9.61 -9.41
N VAL A 77 8.01 9.72 -10.68
CA VAL A 77 8.82 8.71 -11.37
C VAL A 77 10.28 8.96 -11.03
N ASP A 78 10.98 7.92 -10.55
CA ASP A 78 12.42 8.02 -10.29
C ASP A 78 13.17 8.09 -11.64
N PRO A 79 14.02 9.10 -11.88
CA PRO A 79 14.68 9.28 -13.17
C PRO A 79 15.73 8.20 -13.47
N VAL A 80 16.22 7.48 -12.44
CA VAL A 80 17.22 6.41 -12.56
C VAL A 80 16.56 5.04 -12.55
N LYS A 81 15.64 4.81 -11.62
CA LYS A 81 14.99 3.51 -11.42
C LYS A 81 13.72 3.34 -12.25
N GLY A 82 13.18 4.42 -12.81
CA GLY A 82 11.98 4.43 -13.62
C GLY A 82 10.69 4.41 -12.81
N GLU A 83 9.60 4.02 -13.49
CA GLU A 83 8.24 3.96 -12.92
C GLU A 83 8.14 2.87 -11.85
N SER A 84 7.55 3.21 -10.71
CA SER A 84 7.17 2.23 -9.68
C SER A 84 5.76 1.70 -9.92
N GLN A 85 5.48 0.53 -9.39
CA GLN A 85 4.16 -0.09 -9.45
C GLN A 85 3.58 -0.18 -8.05
N VAL A 86 2.34 0.26 -7.87
CA VAL A 86 1.57 0.10 -6.64
C VAL A 86 0.76 -1.19 -6.74
N ASN A 87 0.83 -2.03 -5.71
CA ASN A 87 -0.01 -3.22 -5.60
C ASN A 87 -1.46 -2.81 -5.33
N ILE A 88 -2.36 -3.21 -6.23
CA ILE A 88 -3.81 -2.96 -6.13
C ILE A 88 -4.61 -4.24 -5.85
N GLY A 89 -3.94 -5.35 -5.57
CA GLY A 89 -4.58 -6.58 -5.10
C GLY A 89 -5.01 -6.49 -3.64
N GLN A 90 -5.13 -7.64 -2.98
CA GLN A 90 -5.44 -7.70 -1.55
C GLN A 90 -4.39 -6.92 -0.74
N PRO A 91 -4.81 -5.91 0.06
CA PRO A 91 -3.92 -5.18 0.94
C PRO A 91 -3.11 -6.09 1.86
N LYS A 92 -1.88 -5.69 2.16
CA LYS A 92 -1.06 -6.38 3.15
C LYS A 92 -1.37 -5.83 4.54
N VAL A 93 -1.32 -6.72 5.53
CA VAL A 93 -1.45 -6.33 6.94
C VAL A 93 -0.06 -6.27 7.57
N ILE A 94 0.19 -5.27 8.40
CA ILE A 94 1.45 -5.09 9.12
C ILE A 94 1.20 -4.39 10.46
N HIS A 95 1.94 -4.75 11.51
CA HIS A 95 1.90 -4.01 12.77
C HIS A 95 2.58 -2.64 12.61
N TRP A 96 1.97 -1.56 13.13
CA TRP A 96 2.42 -0.18 12.90
C TRP A 96 3.88 0.08 13.33
N GLU A 97 4.38 -0.62 14.34
CA GLU A 97 5.77 -0.52 14.80
C GLU A 97 6.80 -0.99 13.76
N ASN A 98 6.39 -1.68 12.71
CA ASN A 98 7.25 -2.07 11.60
C ASN A 98 7.23 -1.07 10.44
N LEU A 99 6.45 0.01 10.54
CA LEU A 99 6.46 1.13 9.61
C LEU A 99 7.56 2.12 9.99
N ARG A 100 8.24 2.66 8.98
CA ARG A 100 9.26 3.69 9.14
C ARG A 100 8.89 4.90 8.28
N PRO A 101 8.95 6.13 8.81
CA PRO A 101 8.61 7.31 8.03
C PRO A 101 9.60 7.50 6.88
N ASN A 102 9.11 8.00 5.74
CA ASN A 102 9.98 8.53 4.71
C ASN A 102 10.65 9.83 5.18
N LYS A 103 11.87 10.07 4.70
CA LYS A 103 12.61 11.32 4.89
C LYS A 103 13.04 11.83 3.50
N PRO A 104 12.49 12.95 3.01
CA PRO A 104 11.43 13.76 3.62
C PRO A 104 10.10 13.00 3.75
N HIS A 105 9.21 13.47 4.64
CA HIS A 105 7.85 12.93 4.74
C HIS A 105 7.15 13.07 3.40
N ALA A 106 6.41 12.03 3.01
CA ALA A 106 5.67 11.98 1.76
C ALA A 106 4.29 11.39 2.02
N SER A 107 3.27 11.99 1.42
CA SER A 107 1.88 11.58 1.56
C SER A 107 1.17 11.79 0.23
N MET A 108 0.15 10.98 -0.04
CA MET A 108 -0.67 11.10 -1.22
C MET A 108 -1.65 12.28 -1.10
N GLY A 109 -1.95 12.92 -2.22
CA GLY A 109 -3.11 13.79 -2.28
C GLY A 109 -4.39 12.99 -2.05
N TYR A 110 -5.41 13.64 -1.46
CA TYR A 110 -6.63 12.95 -1.05
C TYR A 110 -7.39 12.33 -2.24
N LYS A 111 -7.39 12.98 -3.40
CA LYS A 111 -8.03 12.46 -4.62
C LYS A 111 -7.34 11.20 -5.11
N GLU A 112 -6.01 11.21 -5.12
CA GLU A 112 -5.17 10.09 -5.52
C GLU A 112 -5.32 8.91 -4.55
N TYR A 113 -5.40 9.20 -3.25
CA TYR A 113 -5.66 8.20 -2.22
C TYR A 113 -7.02 7.50 -2.40
N LEU A 114 -8.08 8.26 -2.68
CA LEU A 114 -9.39 7.70 -2.99
C LEU A 114 -9.38 6.85 -4.27
N ALA A 115 -8.64 7.29 -5.30
CA ALA A 115 -8.50 6.53 -6.53
C ALA A 115 -7.80 5.17 -6.30
N LEU A 116 -6.77 5.14 -5.45
CA LEU A 116 -6.11 3.91 -5.04
C LEU A 116 -7.08 2.96 -4.32
N LYS A 117 -7.82 3.43 -3.32
CA LYS A 117 -8.81 2.61 -2.61
C LYS A 117 -9.88 2.05 -3.57
N ALA A 118 -10.32 2.86 -4.53
CA ALA A 118 -11.29 2.43 -5.53
C ALA A 118 -10.73 1.33 -6.46
N ASP A 119 -9.48 1.45 -6.91
CA ASP A 119 -8.84 0.44 -7.74
C ASP A 119 -8.63 -0.87 -6.96
N ILE A 120 -8.22 -0.80 -5.68
CA ILE A 120 -8.11 -1.95 -4.77
C ILE A 120 -9.46 -2.66 -4.63
N PHE A 121 -10.51 -1.90 -4.33
CA PHE A 121 -11.85 -2.45 -4.15
C PHE A 121 -12.37 -3.14 -5.43
N LYS A 122 -12.21 -2.52 -6.59
CA LYS A 122 -12.58 -3.10 -7.88
C LYS A 122 -11.81 -4.39 -8.17
N CYS A 123 -10.50 -4.41 -7.92
CA CYS A 123 -9.68 -5.60 -8.12
C CYS A 123 -10.16 -6.76 -7.25
N TRP A 124 -10.48 -6.48 -5.97
CA TRP A 124 -11.01 -7.48 -5.06
C TRP A 124 -12.37 -8.03 -5.53
N GLN A 125 -13.29 -7.18 -5.98
CA GLN A 125 -14.58 -7.63 -6.52
C GLN A 125 -14.43 -8.56 -7.73
N GLN A 126 -13.55 -8.22 -8.67
CA GLN A 126 -13.29 -9.05 -9.86
C GLN A 126 -12.73 -10.43 -9.47
N GLN A 127 -11.83 -10.49 -8.49
CA GLN A 127 -11.27 -11.75 -8.01
C GLN A 127 -12.31 -12.65 -7.33
N GLN A 128 -13.31 -12.07 -6.65
CA GLN A 128 -14.41 -12.85 -6.08
C GLN A 128 -15.35 -13.41 -7.14
N GLN A 129 -15.65 -12.63 -8.19
CA GLN A 129 -16.51 -13.08 -9.29
C GLN A 129 -15.93 -14.30 -10.02
N HIS A 130 -14.62 -14.31 -10.26
CA HIS A 130 -13.95 -15.46 -10.89
C HIS A 130 -13.89 -16.72 -10.02
N ARG A 131 -14.01 -16.59 -8.69
CA ARG A 131 -14.03 -17.73 -7.76
C ARG A 131 -15.40 -18.40 -7.63
N SER A 132 -16.48 -17.67 -7.91
CA SER A 132 -17.84 -18.19 -7.83
C SER A 132 -18.33 -18.84 -9.12
N SER A 133 -17.49 -18.90 -10.16
CA SER A 133 -17.82 -19.47 -11.48
C SER A 133 -16.93 -20.67 -11.86
N ALA A 134 -16.14 -21.18 -10.91
CA ALA A 134 -15.32 -22.38 -11.01
C ALA A 134 -15.80 -23.41 -9.98
#